data_AF-A0A533WJS0-F1
#
_entry.id   AF-A0A533WJS0-F1
#
_cell.length_a   1.000
_cell.length_b   1.000
_cell.length_c   1.000
_cell.angle_alpha   90.00
_cell.angle_beta   90.00
_cell.angle_gamma   90.00
#
_symmetry.space_group_name_H-M   'P 1'
#
loop_
_entity.id
_entity.type
_entity.pdbx_description
1 polymer ?
#
loop_
_entity_poly.entity_id
_entity_poly.type
_entity_poly.pdbx_seq_one_letter_code
_entity_poly.pdbx_strand_id
1 'polypeptide(L)'
;MRRHRARPSSRANTSSFTGRSSDSSKKRLAPVAKVVAKVSDELRINPRVLIRITSQVPESSGLGSSAATMVAVASALSKLKGMELGTSAISRYAMTGETAIHGRPSGIDINICATGGVIMYKMGEEAKKVRFAGSRRFLIVQSGTKRSTRTLIDRVSRMKLKYPGLFAGLANSASLISELAATRL
;
A
#
# COMPACT_ATOMS: atom_id res chain seq x y z
N MET A 1 -32.65 21.96 -27.71
CA MET A 1 -31.90 20.69 -27.54
C MET A 1 -31.17 20.71 -26.21
N ARG A 2 -31.49 19.76 -25.33
CA ARG A 2 -31.10 19.73 -23.90
C ARG A 2 -29.63 19.37 -23.71
N ARG A 3 -28.91 20.19 -22.95
CA ARG A 3 -27.55 19.91 -22.46
C ARG A 3 -27.62 18.85 -21.34
N HIS A 4 -27.09 17.66 -21.60
CA HIS A 4 -26.87 16.65 -20.55
C HIS A 4 -25.69 17.08 -19.68
N ARG A 5 -25.96 17.65 -18.50
CA ARG A 5 -24.98 17.75 -17.42
C ARG A 5 -24.80 16.36 -16.80
N ALA A 6 -23.61 15.79 -16.94
CA ALA A 6 -23.20 14.61 -16.18
C ALA A 6 -23.10 15.00 -14.69
N ARG A 7 -23.78 14.26 -13.82
CA ARG A 7 -23.62 14.34 -12.36
C ARG A 7 -22.29 13.66 -11.97
N PRO A 8 -21.45 14.25 -11.13
CA PRO A 8 -20.39 13.50 -10.49
C PRO A 8 -21.00 12.73 -9.30
N SER A 9 -21.03 11.40 -9.37
CA SER A 9 -21.31 10.55 -8.23
C SER A 9 -20.13 9.63 -7.94
N SER A 10 -19.13 10.15 -7.24
CA SER A 10 -18.29 9.32 -6.36
C SER A 10 -18.06 10.12 -5.09
N ARG A 11 -18.64 9.65 -3.98
CA ARG A 11 -18.33 10.19 -2.66
C ARG A 11 -16.88 9.81 -2.36
N ALA A 12 -15.97 10.77 -2.50
CA ALA A 12 -14.65 10.67 -1.92
C ALA A 12 -14.80 10.60 -0.39
N ASN A 13 -14.09 9.69 0.26
CA ASN A 13 -13.93 9.72 1.71
C ASN A 13 -12.98 10.86 2.04
N THR A 14 -13.53 12.06 2.23
CA THR A 14 -12.79 13.25 2.63
C THR A 14 -12.76 13.30 4.16
N SER A 15 -11.59 13.09 4.76
CA SER A 15 -11.35 13.43 6.16
C SER A 15 -10.50 14.71 6.22
N SER A 16 -11.14 15.84 6.51
CA SER A 16 -10.46 17.08 6.89
C SER A 16 -10.30 17.12 8.40
N PHE A 17 -9.10 17.37 8.90
CA PHE A 17 -8.88 17.47 10.34
C PHE A 17 -8.01 18.67 10.72
N THR A 18 -8.58 19.52 11.57
CA THR A 18 -7.92 20.62 12.28
C THR A 18 -8.11 20.36 13.78
N GLY A 19 -7.08 19.88 14.49
CA GLY A 19 -6.98 19.92 15.97
C GLY A 19 -7.75 18.86 16.79
N ARG A 20 -6.98 18.05 17.55
CA ARG A 20 -7.32 17.03 18.60
C ARG A 20 -8.20 15.83 18.24
N SER A 21 -7.57 14.77 17.75
CA SER A 21 -8.24 13.55 17.29
C SER A 21 -8.71 12.63 18.42
N SER A 22 -9.82 11.91 18.20
CA SER A 22 -10.30 10.81 19.04
C SER A 22 -9.30 9.64 19.08
N ASP A 23 -9.39 8.79 20.11
CA ASP A 23 -8.38 7.77 20.42
C ASP A 23 -8.19 6.69 19.31
N SER A 24 -9.27 6.37 18.58
CA SER A 24 -9.24 5.50 17.40
C SER A 24 -8.56 6.14 16.17
N SER A 25 -8.70 7.45 16.03
CA SER A 25 -8.14 8.23 14.93
C SER A 25 -6.64 8.47 15.13
N LYS A 26 -6.19 8.60 16.38
CA LYS A 26 -4.77 8.65 16.75
C LYS A 26 -4.02 7.39 16.32
N LYS A 27 -4.56 6.20 16.59
CA LYS A 27 -3.93 4.92 16.18
C LYS A 27 -3.81 4.77 14.67
N ARG A 28 -4.84 5.19 13.91
CA ARG A 28 -4.84 5.13 12.44
C ARG A 28 -3.81 6.06 11.81
N LEU A 29 -3.59 7.24 12.41
CA LEU A 29 -2.67 8.25 11.87
C LEU A 29 -1.24 8.12 12.41
N ALA A 30 -1.00 7.30 13.43
CA ALA A 30 0.33 7.07 13.99
C ALA A 30 1.42 6.75 12.93
N PRO A 31 1.17 5.93 11.90
CA PRO A 31 2.18 5.61 10.88
C PRO A 31 2.51 6.82 10.02
N VAL A 32 1.48 7.55 9.61
CA VAL A 32 1.63 8.79 8.84
C VAL A 32 2.39 9.84 9.66
N ALA A 33 2.04 10.00 10.94
CA ALA A 33 2.72 10.92 11.84
C ALA A 33 4.21 10.59 11.99
N LYS A 34 4.59 9.30 11.98
CA LYS A 34 6.00 8.88 11.98
C LYS A 34 6.73 9.29 10.69
N VAL A 35 6.11 9.10 9.53
CA VAL A 35 6.66 9.55 8.25
C VAL A 35 6.84 11.07 8.26
N VAL A 36 5.81 11.82 8.69
CA VAL A 36 5.86 13.29 8.78
C VAL A 36 7.00 13.74 9.68
N ALA A 37 7.09 13.19 10.90
CA ALA A 37 8.15 13.55 11.83
C ALA A 37 9.55 13.29 11.24
N LYS A 38 9.76 12.11 10.62
CA LYS A 38 11.04 11.73 10.04
C LYS A 38 11.44 12.63 8.87
N VAL A 39 10.51 12.90 7.95
CA VAL A 39 10.78 13.75 6.79
C VAL A 39 10.97 15.21 7.22
N SER A 40 10.16 15.71 8.15
CA SER A 40 10.27 17.08 8.64
C SER A 40 11.59 17.34 9.35
N ASP A 41 12.07 16.37 10.12
CA ASP A 41 13.37 16.43 10.81
C ASP A 41 14.53 16.46 9.80
N GLU A 42 14.58 15.49 8.88
CA GLU A 42 15.69 15.39 7.91
C GLU A 42 15.68 16.53 6.87
N LEU A 43 14.51 16.98 6.43
CA LEU A 43 14.40 18.04 5.42
C LEU A 43 14.26 19.45 6.03
N ARG A 44 14.32 19.59 7.36
CA ARG A 44 14.15 20.85 8.10
C ARG A 44 12.90 21.61 7.63
N ILE A 45 11.76 20.93 7.67
CA ILE A 45 10.44 21.49 7.35
C ILE A 45 9.83 22.06 8.65
N ASN A 46 9.21 23.24 8.55
CA ASN A 46 8.56 23.88 9.69
C ASN A 46 7.49 22.94 10.31
N PRO A 47 7.40 22.83 11.65
CA PRO A 47 6.46 21.94 12.33
C PRO A 47 4.98 22.25 12.10
N ARG A 48 4.62 23.42 11.53
CA ARG A 48 3.22 23.80 11.25
C ARG A 48 2.78 23.42 9.84
N VAL A 49 2.71 22.12 9.55
CA VAL A 49 2.15 21.60 8.30
C VAL A 49 0.71 21.13 8.49
N LEU A 50 -0.18 21.54 7.58
CA LEU A 50 -1.54 20.98 7.47
C LEU A 50 -1.54 19.89 6.40
N ILE A 51 -1.87 18.66 6.80
CA ILE A 51 -1.94 17.51 5.90
C ILE A 51 -3.39 17.07 5.74
N ARG A 52 -3.87 17.09 4.50
CA ARG A 52 -5.20 16.59 4.12
C ARG A 52 -5.03 15.38 3.22
N ILE A 53 -5.57 14.24 3.64
CA ILE A 53 -5.50 12.98 2.90
C ILE A 53 -6.87 12.68 2.32
N THR A 54 -6.91 12.31 1.04
CA THR A 54 -8.11 11.82 0.36
C THR A 54 -7.69 10.66 -0.51
N SER A 55 -8.32 9.50 -0.34
CA SER A 55 -7.95 8.26 -1.02
C SER A 55 -9.18 7.65 -1.69
N GLN A 56 -8.97 7.12 -2.89
CA GLN A 56 -9.92 6.26 -3.59
C GLN A 56 -9.63 4.77 -3.34
N VAL A 57 -8.50 4.44 -2.72
CA VAL A 57 -8.14 3.07 -2.37
C VAL A 57 -8.92 2.66 -1.12
N PRO A 58 -9.73 1.59 -1.18
CA PRO A 58 -10.47 1.12 -0.03
C PRO A 58 -9.56 0.73 1.13
N GLU A 59 -9.87 1.20 2.33
CA GLU A 59 -9.12 0.85 3.52
C GLU A 59 -9.23 -0.64 3.87
N SER A 60 -8.16 -1.21 4.42
CA SER A 60 -8.14 -2.57 4.98
C SER A 60 -8.59 -3.69 4.02
N SER A 61 -8.39 -3.49 2.71
CA SER A 61 -8.80 -4.41 1.65
C SER A 61 -7.66 -5.27 1.08
N GLY A 62 -6.43 -5.05 1.53
CA GLY A 62 -5.23 -5.67 0.94
C GLY A 62 -4.71 -4.96 -0.33
N LEU A 63 -5.25 -3.79 -0.67
CA LEU A 63 -4.87 -3.00 -1.85
C LEU A 63 -3.74 -1.98 -1.60
N GLY A 64 -3.01 -2.09 -0.50
CA GLY A 64 -1.87 -1.19 -0.23
C GLY A 64 -2.25 0.26 0.17
N SER A 65 -3.47 0.53 0.64
CA SER A 65 -3.91 1.89 1.00
C SER A 65 -2.99 2.60 2.02
N SER A 66 -2.42 1.86 2.98
CA SER A 66 -1.51 2.41 3.98
C SER A 66 -0.20 2.84 3.33
N ALA A 67 0.42 1.94 2.56
CA ALA A 67 1.65 2.20 1.81
C ALA A 67 1.50 3.39 0.85
N ALA A 68 0.42 3.42 0.06
CA ALA A 68 0.11 4.52 -0.84
C ALA A 68 0.03 5.88 -0.12
N THR A 69 -0.59 5.90 1.06
CA THR A 69 -0.71 7.11 1.87
C THR A 69 0.66 7.58 2.39
N MET A 70 1.47 6.66 2.91
CA MET A 70 2.81 6.97 3.43
C MET A 70 3.75 7.49 2.33
N VAL A 71 3.73 6.85 1.15
CA VAL A 71 4.46 7.31 -0.03
C VAL A 71 4.00 8.70 -0.45
N ALA A 72 2.69 8.93 -0.58
CA ALA A 72 2.14 10.23 -0.99
C ALA A 72 2.51 11.36 -0.02
N VAL A 73 2.49 11.09 1.29
CA VAL A 73 2.87 12.06 2.32
C VAL A 73 4.36 12.39 2.25
N ALA A 74 5.24 11.39 2.13
CA ALA A 74 6.67 11.62 1.96
C ALA A 74 6.97 12.45 0.69
N SER A 75 6.32 12.12 -0.44
CA SER A 75 6.45 12.86 -1.68
C SER A 75 5.94 14.30 -1.57
N ALA A 76 4.81 14.52 -0.91
CA ALA A 76 4.25 15.85 -0.72
C ALA A 76 5.16 16.74 0.14
N LEU A 77 5.72 16.21 1.23
CA LEU A 77 6.65 16.94 2.10
C LEU A 77 7.97 17.25 1.40
N SER A 78 8.49 16.32 0.59
CA SER A 78 9.65 16.57 -0.29
C SER A 78 9.39 17.79 -1.18
N LYS A 79 8.26 17.78 -1.90
CA LYS A 79 7.87 18.86 -2.81
C LYS A 79 7.65 20.18 -2.09
N LEU A 80 7.08 20.15 -0.88
CA LEU A 80 6.89 21.35 -0.04
C LEU A 80 8.23 22.04 0.27
N LYS A 81 9.32 21.29 0.40
CA LYS A 81 10.67 21.84 0.61
C LYS A 81 11.35 22.31 -0.68
N GLY A 82 10.70 22.15 -1.83
CA GLY A 82 11.31 22.39 -3.14
C GLY A 82 12.30 21.30 -3.56
N MET A 83 12.18 20.10 -2.97
CA MET A 83 13.01 18.93 -3.33
C MET A 83 12.18 17.90 -4.09
N GLU A 84 12.76 17.32 -5.14
CA GLU A 84 12.18 16.16 -5.84
C GLU A 84 13.00 14.92 -5.52
N LEU A 85 12.74 14.35 -4.34
CA LEU A 85 13.40 13.12 -3.94
C LEU A 85 13.01 11.95 -4.85
N GLY A 86 14.02 11.14 -5.23
CA GLY A 86 13.81 9.92 -5.98
C GLY A 86 13.03 8.86 -5.19
N THR A 87 12.46 7.89 -5.91
CA THR A 87 11.60 6.83 -5.35
C THR A 87 12.26 6.06 -4.22
N SER A 88 13.57 5.81 -4.28
CA SER A 88 14.32 5.14 -3.21
C SER A 88 14.28 5.92 -1.88
N ALA A 89 14.46 7.24 -1.91
CA ALA A 89 14.38 8.07 -0.71
C ALA A 89 12.94 8.15 -0.18
N ILE A 90 11.96 8.28 -1.09
CA ILE A 90 10.53 8.26 -0.72
C ILE A 90 10.15 6.93 -0.06
N SER A 91 10.56 5.79 -0.63
CA SER A 91 10.36 4.47 -0.03
C SER A 91 10.98 4.40 1.35
N ARG A 92 12.24 4.86 1.52
CA ARG A 92 12.92 4.87 2.82
C ARG A 92 12.13 5.64 3.88
N TYR A 93 11.59 6.81 3.53
CA TYR A 93 10.77 7.58 4.45
C TYR A 93 9.44 6.88 4.77
N ALA A 94 8.74 6.38 3.76
CA ALA A 94 7.48 5.67 3.95
C ALA A 94 7.65 4.41 4.83
N MET A 95 8.79 3.71 4.70
CA MET A 95 9.10 2.49 5.47
C MET A 95 9.15 2.74 6.99
N THR A 96 9.41 3.98 7.42
CA THR A 96 9.40 4.32 8.85
C THR A 96 8.01 4.22 9.46
N GLY A 97 6.97 4.56 8.69
CA GLY A 97 5.59 4.38 9.11
C GLY A 97 5.18 2.91 9.13
N GLU A 98 5.58 2.12 8.13
CA GLU A 98 5.21 0.70 8.06
C GLU A 98 5.88 -0.13 9.16
N THR A 99 7.16 0.14 9.42
CA THR A 99 7.91 -0.49 10.52
C THR A 99 7.24 -0.23 11.88
N ALA A 100 6.68 0.96 12.08
CA ALA A 100 6.00 1.31 13.32
C ALA A 100 4.71 0.50 13.58
N ILE A 101 4.07 -0.04 12.52
CA ILE A 101 2.86 -0.86 12.65
C ILE A 101 3.19 -2.35 12.68
N HIS A 102 4.05 -2.78 11.77
CA HIS A 102 4.19 -4.20 11.41
C HIS A 102 5.49 -4.82 11.93
N GLY A 103 6.39 -4.04 12.53
CA GLY A 103 7.66 -4.50 13.11
C GLY A 103 8.69 -4.95 12.06
N ARG A 104 8.37 -5.98 11.28
CA ARG A 104 9.15 -6.45 10.11
C ARG A 104 8.32 -6.36 8.83
N PRO A 105 8.21 -5.15 8.23
CA PRO A 105 7.58 -5.01 6.93
C PRO A 105 8.40 -5.70 5.84
N SER A 106 7.72 -6.26 4.84
CA SER A 106 8.39 -6.77 3.62
C SER A 106 8.87 -5.63 2.71
N GLY A 107 8.29 -4.43 2.88
CA GLY A 107 8.57 -3.24 2.08
C GLY A 107 8.08 -3.32 0.63
N ILE A 108 7.41 -4.42 0.27
CA ILE A 108 6.89 -4.64 -1.08
C ILE A 108 5.84 -3.60 -1.42
N ASP A 109 4.86 -3.40 -0.54
CA ASP A 109 3.74 -2.50 -0.79
C ASP A 109 4.22 -1.05 -0.98
N ILE A 110 5.15 -0.59 -0.14
CA ILE A 110 5.77 0.73 -0.28
C ILE A 110 6.54 0.85 -1.58
N ASN A 111 7.40 -0.12 -1.90
CA ASN A 111 8.22 -0.04 -3.10
C ASN A 111 7.38 -0.04 -4.38
N ILE A 112 6.32 -0.85 -4.45
CA ILE A 112 5.37 -0.83 -5.57
C ILE A 112 4.63 0.52 -5.60
N CYS A 113 4.16 1.03 -4.47
CA CYS A 113 3.47 2.33 -4.43
C CYS A 113 4.37 3.49 -4.88
N ALA A 114 5.66 3.44 -4.57
CA ALA A 114 6.62 4.48 -4.95
C ALA A 114 7.07 4.37 -6.42
N THR A 115 7.23 3.15 -6.94
CA THR A 115 7.83 2.92 -8.27
C THR A 115 6.81 2.64 -9.37
N GLY A 116 5.61 2.17 -9.02
CA GLY A 116 4.61 1.69 -9.96
C GLY A 116 5.00 0.41 -10.68
N GLY A 117 4.14 -0.03 -11.60
CA GLY A 117 4.35 -1.23 -12.41
C GLY A 117 3.98 -2.54 -11.69
N VAL A 118 4.51 -3.64 -12.21
CA VAL A 118 4.29 -4.99 -11.67
C VAL A 118 5.63 -5.60 -11.27
N ILE A 119 5.64 -6.36 -10.19
CA ILE A 119 6.83 -7.07 -9.71
C ILE A 119 6.54 -8.57 -9.53
N MET A 120 7.59 -9.36 -9.67
CA MET A 120 7.68 -10.73 -9.18
C MET A 120 8.41 -10.71 -7.85
N TYR A 121 7.76 -11.20 -6.80
CA TYR A 121 8.35 -11.31 -5.47
C TYR A 121 8.58 -12.78 -5.11
N LYS A 122 9.79 -13.08 -4.64
CA LYS A 122 10.13 -14.35 -4.03
C LYS A 122 10.95 -14.09 -2.78
N MET A 123 10.58 -14.74 -1.68
CA MET A 123 11.22 -14.53 -0.40
C MET A 123 12.70 -14.94 -0.46
N GLY A 124 13.58 -14.06 0.01
CA GLY A 124 15.04 -14.25 -0.07
C GLY A 124 15.66 -13.82 -1.40
N GLU A 125 14.86 -13.41 -2.38
CA GLU A 125 15.33 -12.84 -3.65
C GLU A 125 14.94 -11.36 -3.74
N GLU A 126 15.70 -10.61 -4.53
CA GLU A 126 15.32 -9.25 -4.90
C GLU A 126 14.06 -9.28 -5.79
N ALA A 127 13.14 -8.33 -5.55
CA ALA A 127 11.95 -8.19 -6.37
C ALA A 127 12.31 -7.83 -7.81
N LYS A 128 11.82 -8.63 -8.76
CA LYS A 128 12.10 -8.43 -10.19
C LYS A 128 10.97 -7.65 -10.83
N LYS A 129 11.27 -6.56 -11.55
CA LYS A 129 10.26 -5.84 -12.33
C LYS A 129 9.77 -6.73 -13.47
N VAL A 130 8.46 -6.78 -13.64
CA VAL A 130 7.81 -7.49 -14.74
C VAL A 130 7.36 -6.46 -15.77
N ARG A 131 7.74 -6.68 -17.03
CA ARG A 131 7.24 -5.85 -18.12
C ARG A 131 5.74 -6.09 -18.24
N PHE A 132 4.97 -5.01 -18.17
CA PHE A 132 3.52 -5.04 -18.32
C PHE A 132 3.17 -4.39 -19.65
N ALA A 133 2.86 -5.21 -20.65
CA ALA A 133 2.62 -4.73 -22.01
C ALA A 133 1.14 -4.33 -22.21
N GLY A 134 0.95 -3.15 -22.79
CA GLY A 134 -0.38 -2.63 -23.16
C GLY A 134 -1.19 -2.09 -21.97
N SER A 135 -2.43 -1.70 -22.27
CA SER A 135 -3.39 -1.21 -21.27
C SER A 135 -4.37 -2.32 -20.90
N ARG A 136 -4.36 -2.75 -19.63
CA ARG A 136 -5.39 -3.65 -19.10
C ARG A 136 -6.32 -2.89 -18.16
N ARG A 137 -7.60 -3.26 -18.17
CA ARG A 137 -8.61 -2.72 -17.23
C ARG A 137 -8.88 -3.77 -16.16
N PHE A 138 -8.84 -3.34 -14.91
CA PHE A 138 -9.15 -4.19 -13.77
C PHE A 138 -10.46 -3.73 -13.12
N LEU A 139 -11.31 -4.68 -12.77
CA LEU A 139 -12.48 -4.45 -11.92
C LEU A 139 -12.16 -4.94 -10.52
N ILE A 140 -12.13 -4.02 -9.55
CA ILE A 140 -11.94 -4.34 -8.14
C ILE A 140 -13.32 -4.57 -7.52
N VAL A 141 -13.56 -5.80 -7.03
CA VAL A 141 -14.81 -6.18 -6.36
C VAL A 141 -14.53 -6.47 -4.89
N GLN A 142 -15.14 -5.71 -3.99
CA GLN A 142 -15.03 -5.92 -2.55
C GLN A 142 -16.29 -6.60 -2.03
N SER A 143 -16.15 -7.80 -1.44
CA SER A 143 -17.28 -8.59 -0.93
C SER A 143 -17.92 -8.03 0.35
N GLY A 144 -17.33 -7.00 0.97
CA GLY A 144 -17.78 -6.42 2.24
C GLY A 144 -17.55 -7.29 3.49
N THR A 145 -17.12 -8.55 3.31
CA THR A 145 -16.92 -9.49 4.43
C THR A 145 -15.55 -9.29 5.06
N LYS A 146 -15.51 -8.98 6.37
CA LYS A 146 -14.24 -8.93 7.12
C LYS A 146 -13.76 -10.34 7.45
N ARG A 147 -12.51 -10.66 7.13
CA ARG A 147 -11.85 -11.89 7.57
C ARG A 147 -10.56 -11.56 8.31
N SER A 148 -10.26 -12.36 9.33
CA SER A 148 -9.00 -12.26 10.05
C SER A 148 -7.87 -12.90 9.22
N THR A 149 -6.90 -12.08 8.79
CA THR A 149 -5.70 -12.55 8.08
C THR A 149 -4.98 -13.64 8.88
N ARG A 150 -4.88 -13.45 10.20
CA ARG A 150 -4.26 -14.43 11.11
C ARG A 150 -4.94 -15.79 11.06
N THR A 151 -6.27 -15.82 11.15
CA THR A 151 -7.04 -17.06 11.12
C THR A 151 -6.88 -17.81 9.79
N LEU A 152 -6.76 -17.09 8.68
CA LEU A 152 -6.50 -17.69 7.37
C LEU A 152 -5.08 -18.28 7.29
N ILE A 153 -4.07 -17.54 7.77
CA ILE A 153 -2.68 -18.02 7.83
C ILE A 153 -2.58 -19.28 8.69
N ASP A 154 -3.20 -19.29 9.87
CA ASP A 154 -3.18 -20.43 10.78
C ASP A 154 -3.84 -21.67 10.14
N ARG A 155 -4.92 -21.47 9.38
CA ARG A 155 -5.59 -22.56 8.66
C ARG A 155 -4.69 -23.17 7.58
N VAL A 156 -4.00 -22.33 6.80
CA VAL A 156 -3.06 -22.78 5.76
C VAL A 156 -1.86 -23.48 6.40
N SER A 157 -1.34 -22.96 7.51
CA SER A 157 -0.24 -23.57 8.26
C SER A 157 -0.62 -24.97 8.78
N ARG A 158 -1.81 -25.12 9.38
CA ARG A 158 -2.32 -26.44 9.82
C ARG A 158 -2.48 -27.41 8.64
N MET A 159 -2.97 -26.93 7.49
CA MET A 159 -3.09 -27.75 6.29
C MET A 159 -1.73 -28.27 5.80
N LYS A 160 -0.70 -27.39 5.80
CA LYS A 160 0.68 -27.75 5.44
C LYS A 160 1.22 -28.86 6.34
N LEU A 161 1.01 -28.76 7.65
CA LEU A 161 1.48 -29.77 8.62
C LEU A 161 0.73 -31.09 8.47
N LYS A 162 -0.58 -31.05 8.23
CA LYS A 162 -1.43 -32.25 8.15
C LYS A 162 -1.27 -33.00 6.82
N TYR A 163 -1.04 -32.29 5.71
CA TYR A 163 -0.95 -32.87 4.36
C TYR A 163 0.23 -32.29 3.57
N PRO A 164 1.48 -32.61 3.93
CA PRO A 164 2.66 -31.97 3.35
C PRO A 164 2.80 -32.18 1.84
N GLY A 165 2.54 -33.39 1.33
CA GLY A 165 2.62 -33.70 -0.10
C GLY A 165 1.59 -32.93 -0.94
N LEU A 166 0.33 -32.92 -0.48
CA LEU A 166 -0.74 -32.14 -1.14
C LEU A 166 -0.43 -30.64 -1.10
N PHE A 167 0.03 -30.12 0.04
CA PHE A 167 0.42 -28.73 0.17
C PHE A 167 1.55 -28.37 -0.81
N ALA A 168 2.57 -29.22 -0.92
CA ALA A 168 3.68 -29.01 -1.85
C ALA A 168 3.19 -28.97 -3.31
N GLY A 169 2.30 -29.90 -3.71
CA GLY A 169 1.72 -29.91 -5.06
C GLY A 169 0.92 -28.62 -5.38
N LEU A 170 0.10 -28.16 -4.43
CA LEU A 170 -0.67 -26.92 -4.58
C LEU A 170 0.24 -25.68 -4.62
N ALA A 171 1.25 -25.62 -3.75
CA ALA A 171 2.21 -24.52 -3.71
C ALA A 171 3.03 -24.44 -5.01
N ASN A 172 3.50 -25.58 -5.52
CA ASN A 172 4.22 -25.64 -6.78
C ASN A 172 3.35 -25.17 -7.96
N SER A 173 2.08 -25.59 -7.98
CA SER A 173 1.12 -25.13 -8.99
C SER A 173 0.91 -23.62 -8.94
N ALA A 174 0.75 -23.04 -7.74
CA ALA A 174 0.61 -21.60 -7.57
C ALA A 174 1.87 -20.81 -8.02
N SER A 175 3.07 -21.36 -7.76
CA SER A 175 4.33 -20.78 -8.24
C SER A 175 4.40 -20.79 -9.77
N LEU A 176 4.11 -21.92 -10.41
CA LEU A 176 4.10 -22.03 -11.88
C LEU A 176 3.12 -21.06 -12.53
N ILE A 177 1.91 -20.91 -11.97
CA ILE A 177 0.92 -19.93 -12.46
C ILE A 177 1.49 -18.51 -12.39
N SER A 178 2.17 -18.15 -11.30
CA SER A 178 2.75 -16.81 -11.11
C SER A 178 3.87 -16.54 -12.12
N GLU A 179 4.76 -17.51 -12.34
CA GLU A 179 5.84 -17.43 -13.33
C GLU A 179 5.29 -17.31 -14.76
N LEU A 180 4.32 -18.15 -15.13
CA LEU A 180 3.67 -18.09 -16.44
C LEU A 180 2.94 -16.77 -16.67
N ALA A 181 2.25 -16.25 -15.64
CA ALA A 181 1.61 -14.95 -15.72
C ALA A 181 2.63 -13.85 -16.00
N ALA A 182 3.76 -13.83 -15.29
CA ALA A 182 4.80 -12.81 -15.47
C ALA A 182 5.39 -12.78 -16.89
N THR A 183 5.42 -13.92 -17.60
CA THR A 183 5.87 -13.95 -19.02
C THR A 183 4.86 -13.39 -20.02
N ARG A 184 3.59 -13.20 -19.61
CA ARG A 184 2.45 -12.87 -20.48
C ARG A 184 1.75 -11.57 -20.11
N LEU A 185 2.34 -10.76 -19.23
CA LEU A 185 1.77 -9.50 -18.73
C LEU A 185 1.99 -8.31 -19.67
#